data_AF-A0A4Q6AFA6-F1
#
_entry.id   AF-A0A4Q6AFA6-F1
#
_cell.length_a   1.000
_cell.length_b   1.000
_cell.length_c   1.000
_cell.angle_alpha   90.00
_cell.angle_beta   90.00
_cell.angle_gamma   90.00
#
_symmetry.space_group_name_H-M   'P 1'
#
loop_
_entity.id
_entity.type
_entity.pdbx_description
1 polymer ?
#
loop_
_entity_poly.entity_id
_entity_poly.type
_entity_poly.pdbx_seq_one_letter_code
_entity_poly.pdbx_strand_id
1 'polypeptide(L)' 'MSRYPVKIDNGSGESLTFEGPAEIDGMECMIVSNSVSPGSGPPMHIHYKQHEEITILEGLMGTQ' A
#
# COMPACT_ATOMS: atom_id res chain seq x y z
N MET A 1 -12.91 5.73 16.72
CA MET A 1 -12.94 5.74 15.24
C MET A 1 -11.62 6.34 14.79
N SER A 2 -10.70 5.52 14.28
CA SER A 2 -9.45 6.02 13.73
C SER A 2 -9.77 6.91 12.53
N ARG A 3 -9.32 8.16 12.55
CA ARG A 3 -9.55 9.12 11.48
C ARG A 3 -8.38 9.02 10.50
N TYR A 4 -8.66 8.80 9.23
CA TYR A 4 -7.66 8.88 8.17
C TYR A 4 -7.18 10.33 7.99
N PRO A 5 -5.93 10.57 7.55
CA PRO A 5 -4.95 9.55 7.18
C PRO A 5 -4.26 8.89 8.39
N VAL A 6 -3.87 7.62 8.24
CA VAL A 6 -3.07 6.88 9.22
C VAL A 6 -1.74 6.48 8.58
N LYS A 7 -0.64 6.99 9.12
CA LYS A 7 0.71 6.67 8.66
C LYS A 7 1.35 5.58 9.52
N ILE A 8 1.96 4.61 8.85
CA ILE A 8 2.74 3.53 9.45
C ILE A 8 4.16 3.60 8.87
N ASP A 9 5.14 3.46 9.74
CA ASP A 9 6.53 3.15 9.38
C ASP A 9 6.80 1.74 9.89
N ASN A 10 7.15 0.82 8.99
CA ASN A 10 7.38 -0.57 9.34
C ASN A 10 8.81 -0.85 9.87
N GLY A 11 9.67 0.18 9.95
CA GLY A 11 11.06 0.09 10.39
C GLY A 11 11.97 -0.67 9.43
N SER A 12 11.47 -1.09 8.27
CA SER A 12 12.14 -1.93 7.27
C SER A 12 12.25 -1.23 5.91
N GLY A 13 12.22 0.11 5.92
CA GLY A 13 12.42 0.95 4.75
C GLY A 13 11.15 1.25 3.94
N GLU A 14 9.97 0.95 4.49
CA GLU A 14 8.69 1.29 3.89
C GLU A 14 7.84 2.14 4.85
N SER A 15 7.24 3.19 4.29
CA SER A 15 6.23 3.99 4.97
C SER A 15 4.94 4.00 4.16
N LEU A 16 3.85 3.59 4.80
CA LEU A 16 2.51 3.50 4.23
C LEU A 16 1.61 4.56 4.86
N THR A 17 0.82 5.26 4.06
CA THR A 17 -0.22 6.16 4.54
C THR A 17 -1.56 5.67 4.02
N PHE A 18 -2.41 5.19 4.91
CA PHE A 18 -3.78 4.85 4.62
C PHE A 18 -4.58 6.16 4.54
N GLU A 19 -4.99 6.55 3.34
CA GLU A 19 -5.71 7.79 3.06
C GLU A 19 -7.20 7.66 3.37
N GLY A 20 -7.74 6.44 3.29
CA GLY A 20 -9.12 6.10 3.63
C GLY A 20 -9.84 5.31 2.52
N PRO A 21 -11.11 4.95 2.76
CA PRO A 21 -11.92 4.24 1.78
C PRO A 21 -12.32 5.16 0.62
N ALA A 22 -12.39 4.60 -0.59
CA ALA A 22 -12.93 5.24 -1.77
C ALA A 22 -13.67 4.20 -2.65
N GLU A 23 -14.57 4.66 -3.51
CA GLU A 23 -15.18 3.82 -4.54
C GLU A 23 -14.39 3.97 -5.84
N ILE A 24 -13.87 2.86 -6.37
CA ILE A 24 -13.16 2.79 -7.66
C ILE A 24 -13.84 1.71 -8.48
N ASP A 25 -14.31 2.06 -9.68
CA ASP A 25 -15.00 1.15 -10.60
C ASP A 25 -16.15 0.35 -9.94
N GLY A 26 -16.87 0.97 -9.00
CA GLY A 26 -17.97 0.36 -8.26
C GLY A 26 -17.54 -0.58 -7.12
N MET A 27 -16.25 -0.61 -6.76
CA MET A 27 -15.70 -1.39 -5.65
C MET A 27 -15.21 -0.48 -4.52
N GLU A 28 -15.49 -0.86 -3.27
CA GLU A 28 -14.92 -0.19 -2.10
C GLU A 28 -13.45 -0.59 -1.94
N CYS A 29 -12.56 0.39 -2.04
CA CYS A 29 -11.12 0.23 -1.97
C CYS A 29 -10.55 1.04 -0.81
N MET A 30 -9.52 0.50 -0.14
CA MET A 30 -8.68 1.28 0.76
C MET A 30 -7.58 1.94 -0.03
N ILE A 31 -7.52 3.27 -0.03
CA ILE A 31 -6.46 4.00 -0.73
C ILE A 31 -5.25 4.12 0.18
N VAL A 32 -4.09 3.70 -0.35
CA VAL A 32 -2.82 3.71 0.36
C VAL A 32 -1.76 4.37 -0.51
N SER A 33 -1.04 5.35 0.04
CA SER A 33 0.17 5.90 -0.57
C SER A 33 1.41 5.34 0.14
N ASN A 34 2.43 4.94 -0.63
CA ASN A 34 3.61 4.26 -0.10
C ASN A 34 4.90 4.90 -0.60
N SER A 35 5.93 4.88 0.26
CA SER A 35 7.31 5.14 -0.12
C SER A 35 8.16 3.97 0.34
N VAL A 36 8.89 3.35 -0.60
CA VAL A 36 9.66 2.13 -0.38
C VAL A 36 11.12 2.40 -0.77
N SER A 37 12.03 2.13 0.15
CA SER A 37 13.48 2.29 -0.07
C SER A 37 14.01 1.21 -1.02
N PRO A 38 15.10 1.46 -1.77
CA PRO A 38 15.72 0.43 -2.61
C PRO A 38 16.08 -0.84 -1.82
N GLY A 39 15.64 -2.00 -2.30
CA GLY A 39 15.87 -3.30 -1.66
C GLY A 39 14.90 -3.64 -0.51
N SER A 40 13.97 -2.75 -0.19
CA SER A 40 12.88 -3.00 0.77
C SER A 40 11.62 -3.50 0.07
N GLY A 41 10.74 -4.12 0.85
CA GLY A 41 9.44 -4.62 0.44
C GLY A 41 8.94 -5.69 1.40
N PRO A 42 7.66 -6.04 1.37
CA PRO A 42 7.15 -7.16 2.16
C PRO A 42 7.76 -8.48 1.67
N PRO A 43 7.95 -9.48 2.56
CA PRO A 43 8.21 -10.84 2.13
C PRO A 43 7.08 -11.37 1.24
N MET A 44 7.39 -12.37 0.42
CA MET A 44 6.38 -13.04 -0.41
C MET A 44 5.18 -13.54 0.39
N HIS A 45 3.99 -13.16 -0.05
CA HIS A 45 2.72 -13.55 0.59
C HIS A 45 1.58 -13.61 -0.41
N ILE A 46 0.42 -14.09 0.06
CA ILE A 46 -0.82 -14.18 -0.73
C ILE A 46 -1.97 -13.51 0.03
N HIS A 47 -2.91 -12.97 -0.72
CA HIS A 47 -4.17 -12.46 -0.17
C HIS A 47 -5.28 -13.51 -0.34
N TYR A 48 -6.12 -13.69 0.70
CA TYR A 48 -7.25 -14.62 0.66
C TYR A 48 -8.58 -13.96 0.26
N LYS A 49 -8.87 -12.77 0.79
CA LYS A 49 -10.15 -12.06 0.61
C LYS A 49 -9.97 -10.61 0.17
N GLN A 50 -8.80 -10.29 -0.37
CA GLN A 50 -8.43 -8.93 -0.78
C GLN A 50 -7.80 -9.03 -2.16
N HIS A 51 -8.09 -8.04 -2.99
CA HIS A 51 -7.36 -7.77 -4.20
C HIS A 51 -6.47 -6.55 -3.94
N GLU A 52 -5.24 -6.58 -4.43
CA GLU A 52 -4.28 -5.48 -4.28
C GLU A 52 -3.82 -5.05 -5.67
N GLU A 53 -3.75 -3.74 -5.87
CA GLU A 53 -3.19 -3.13 -7.07
C GLU A 53 -2.19 -2.06 -6.65
N ILE A 54 -1.01 -2.08 -7.27
CA ILE A 54 0.07 -1.12 -7.01
C ILE A 54 0.43 -0.45 -8.32
N THR A 55 0.31 0.88 -8.34
CA THR A 55 0.80 1.71 -9.44
C THR A 55 2.08 2.41 -9.03
N ILE A 56 3.14 2.25 -9.82
CA ILE A 56 4.41 2.94 -9.59
C ILE A 56 4.31 4.36 -10.14
N LEU A 57 4.35 5.35 -9.24
CA LEU A 57 4.35 6.77 -9.62
C LEU A 57 5.75 7.28 -9.96
N GLU A 58 6.78 6.81 -9.26
CA GLU A 58 8.19 7.17 -9.47
C GLU A 58 9.11 5.99 -9.11
N GLY A 59 10.20 5.82 -9.85
CA GLY A 59 11.20 4.78 -9.62
C GLY A 59 10.90 3.46 -10.34
N LEU A 60 11.52 2.38 -9.85
CA LEU A 60 11.35 1.01 -10.35
C LEU A 60 11.12 0.08 -9.17
N MET A 61 10.18 -0.85 -9.33
CA MET A 61 9.84 -1.85 -8.31
C MET A 61 9.94 -3.25 -8.92
N GLY A 62 10.51 -4.18 -8.17
CA GLY A 62 10.42 -5.61 -8.48
C GLY A 62 9.07 -6.16 -8.01
N THR A 63 8.44 -6.96 -8.85
CA THR A 63 7.24 -7.73 -8.49
C THR A 63 7.67 -9.14 -8.06
N GLN A 64 6.94 -9.72 -7.11
CA GLN A 64 7.11 -11.09 -6.67
C GLN A 64 5.76 -11.79 -6.63
#